data_AF-A0A382XAT8-F1
#
_entry.id   AF-A0A382XAT8-F1
#
_cell.length_a   1.000
_cell.length_b   1.000
_cell.length_c   1.000
_cell.angle_alpha   90.00
_cell.angle_beta   90.00
_cell.angle_gamma   90.00
#
_symmetry.space_group_name_H-M   'P 1'
#
loop_
_entity.id
_entity.type
_entity.pdbx_description
1 polymer ?
#
loop_
_entity_poly.entity_id
_entity_poly.type
_entity_poly.pdbx_seq_one_letter_code
_entity_poly.pdbx_strand_id
1 'polypeptide(L)'
;PSIISYRRPFYARTRFLFFILLVISIFIYGWRVTEIQLGELVRDVHLVKPLVRDLLNPDLLTFDIESESASTFFILSGQQSSLNKSQKFSLGPVISVSKNTGQVGDTIEVSGKGFRPNRKGRLVWVNSIEQEYPIGFFETDLVGKFKIDIIVPLIARGDTQTVRAFLEWRTGEWRFSSTLKLTLEKVVETVFLAFMATTFSIIIAAPMSFFGARNLMLSNPANKAIYYIIRTTFNLLRSIEPLIMAILFAVWVGIGPFAGVLALAVHSIAAL
;
A
#
# COMPACT_ATOMS: atom_id res chain seq x y z
N PRO A 1 -72.35 -0.11 35.56
CA PRO A 1 -71.08 0.53 35.99
C PRO A 1 -69.89 -0.43 35.83
N SER A 2 -69.18 -0.36 34.72
CA SER A 2 -67.95 -1.12 34.46
C SER A 2 -66.73 -0.30 34.84
N ILE A 3 -65.96 -0.78 35.82
CA ILE A 3 -64.74 -0.13 36.33
C ILE A 3 -63.56 -0.51 35.42
N ILE A 4 -63.05 0.44 34.65
CA ILE A 4 -61.86 0.25 33.80
C ILE A 4 -60.61 0.34 34.69
N SER A 5 -59.92 -0.79 34.87
CA SER A 5 -58.62 -0.87 35.58
C SER A 5 -57.49 -0.36 34.68
N TYR A 6 -57.00 0.87 34.91
CA TYR A 6 -55.79 1.40 34.28
C TYR A 6 -54.53 0.71 34.85
N ARG A 7 -54.01 -0.32 34.16
CA ARG A 7 -52.67 -0.85 34.44
C ARG A 7 -51.64 0.23 34.09
N ARG A 8 -50.87 0.71 35.08
CA ARG A 8 -49.76 1.63 34.83
C ARG A 8 -48.74 0.97 33.89
N PRO A 9 -48.27 1.67 32.84
CA PRO A 9 -47.35 1.10 31.87
C PRO A 9 -45.99 0.78 32.50
N PHE A 10 -45.33 -0.29 32.02
CA PHE A 10 -44.08 -0.82 32.56
C PHE A 10 -42.93 0.22 32.60
N TYR A 11 -42.93 1.18 31.66
CA TYR A 11 -41.96 2.27 31.60
C TYR A 11 -42.13 3.34 32.69
N ALA A 12 -43.28 3.40 33.36
CA ALA A 12 -43.54 4.34 34.45
C ALA A 12 -43.07 3.81 35.82
N ARG A 13 -42.39 2.66 35.86
CA ARG A 13 -41.85 2.07 37.09
C ARG A 13 -40.50 2.71 37.40
N THR A 14 -40.32 3.23 38.62
CA THR A 14 -39.07 3.87 39.08
C THR A 14 -37.82 3.03 38.86
N ARG A 15 -37.92 1.70 38.94
CA ARG A 15 -36.83 0.76 38.66
C ARG A 15 -36.36 0.77 37.20
N PHE A 16 -37.27 1.01 36.25
CA PHE A 16 -36.93 1.10 34.83
C PHE A 16 -36.18 2.40 34.51
N LEU A 17 -36.61 3.52 35.12
CA LEU A 17 -35.90 4.80 35.00
C LEU A 17 -34.49 4.74 35.57
N PHE A 18 -34.29 4.07 36.72
CA PHE A 18 -32.96 3.87 37.29
C PHE A 18 -32.05 3.03 36.37
N PHE A 19 -32.59 1.97 35.76
CA PHE A 19 -31.83 1.16 34.81
C PHE A 19 -31.43 1.94 33.55
N ILE A 20 -32.34 2.77 33.02
CA ILE A 20 -32.02 3.66 31.90
C ILE A 20 -30.93 4.66 32.27
N LEU A 21 -31.02 5.30 33.44
CA LEU A 21 -30.00 6.24 33.90
C LEU A 21 -28.64 5.56 34.07
N LEU A 22 -28.61 4.32 34.58
CA LEU A 22 -27.39 3.52 34.69
C LEU A 22 -26.79 3.24 33.30
N VAL A 23 -27.61 2.79 32.35
CA VAL A 23 -27.16 2.52 30.97
C VAL A 23 -26.64 3.80 30.31
N ILE A 24 -27.37 4.91 30.43
CA ILE A 24 -26.95 6.23 29.91
C ILE A 24 -25.63 6.65 30.55
N SER A 25 -25.47 6.48 31.86
CA SER A 25 -24.21 6.80 32.56
C SER A 25 -23.05 5.95 32.05
N ILE A 26 -23.27 4.65 31.81
CA ILE A 26 -22.26 3.76 31.22
C ILE A 26 -21.91 4.19 29.80
N PHE A 27 -22.90 4.56 28.99
CA PHE A 27 -22.67 5.04 27.62
C PHE A 27 -21.94 6.38 27.59
N ILE A 28 -22.29 7.33 28.47
CA ILE A 28 -21.58 8.61 28.59
C ILE A 28 -20.13 8.38 29.05
N TYR A 29 -19.93 7.50 30.03
CA TYR A 29 -18.59 7.12 30.46
C TYR A 29 -17.79 6.49 29.32
N GLY A 30 -18.39 5.54 28.60
CA GLY A 30 -17.81 4.92 27.42
C GLY A 30 -17.45 5.93 26.33
N TRP A 31 -18.34 6.88 26.03
CA TRP A 31 -18.11 7.94 25.04
C TRP A 31 -16.93 8.83 25.42
N ARG A 32 -16.79 9.15 26.72
CA ARG A 32 -15.67 9.94 27.23
C ARG A 32 -14.35 9.17 27.17
N VAL A 33 -14.36 7.88 27.57
CA VAL A 33 -13.16 7.02 27.55
C VAL A 33 -12.68 6.73 26.12
N THR A 34 -13.61 6.65 25.17
CA THR A 34 -13.31 6.42 23.75
C THR A 34 -13.01 7.71 22.99
N GLU A 35 -13.04 8.86 23.66
CA GLU A 35 -12.73 10.19 23.10
C GLU A 35 -13.41 10.44 21.74
N ILE A 36 -14.68 10.03 21.59
CA ILE A 36 -15.37 10.12 20.30
C ILE A 36 -15.66 11.59 19.99
N GLN A 37 -14.91 12.16 19.05
CA GLN A 37 -15.03 13.52 18.57
C GLN A 37 -15.61 13.57 17.16
N LEU A 38 -16.94 13.69 17.04
CA LEU A 38 -17.62 13.75 15.73
C LEU A 38 -17.24 14.99 14.90
N GLY A 39 -16.78 16.06 15.55
CA GLY A 39 -16.36 17.29 14.86
C GLY A 39 -15.05 17.15 14.09
N GLU A 40 -14.10 16.33 14.59
CA GLU A 40 -12.84 16.03 13.91
C GLU A 40 -13.09 15.33 12.57
N LEU A 41 -14.10 14.46 12.53
CA LEU A 41 -14.52 13.74 11.32
C LEU A 41 -14.85 14.64 10.14
N VAL A 42 -15.40 15.85 10.39
CA VAL A 42 -15.74 16.84 9.36
C VAL A 42 -14.55 17.77 9.08
N ARG A 43 -13.82 18.15 10.13
CA ARG A 43 -12.67 19.05 10.02
C ARG A 43 -11.53 18.42 9.22
N ASP A 44 -11.28 17.12 9.41
CA ASP A 44 -10.16 16.40 8.82
C ASP A 44 -10.49 15.74 7.47
N VAL A 45 -11.69 15.98 6.92
CA VAL A 45 -12.09 15.49 5.58
C VAL A 45 -11.09 15.87 4.50
N HIS A 46 -10.42 17.02 4.63
CA HIS A 46 -9.40 17.43 3.67
C HIS A 46 -8.19 16.49 3.61
N LEU A 47 -7.89 15.73 4.67
CA LEU A 47 -6.80 14.74 4.70
C LEU A 47 -7.18 13.47 3.95
N VAL A 48 -8.45 13.08 4.04
CA VAL A 48 -8.97 11.84 3.46
C VAL A 48 -9.37 12.01 2.00
N LYS A 49 -9.83 13.21 1.62
CA LYS A 49 -10.26 13.53 0.24
C LYS A 49 -9.23 13.14 -0.84
N PRO A 50 -7.92 13.44 -0.74
CA PRO A 50 -6.94 13.00 -1.74
C PRO A 50 -6.82 11.47 -1.76
N LEU A 51 -6.78 10.82 -0.60
CA LEU A 51 -6.66 9.36 -0.52
C LEU A 51 -7.86 8.65 -1.18
N VAL A 52 -9.08 9.15 -0.94
CA VAL A 52 -10.29 8.62 -1.58
C VAL A 52 -10.27 8.88 -3.09
N ARG A 53 -9.83 10.07 -3.51
CA ARG A 53 -9.69 10.40 -4.94
C ARG A 53 -8.72 9.44 -5.63
N ASP A 54 -7.57 9.17 -5.00
CA ASP A 54 -6.55 8.28 -5.56
C ASP A 54 -7.04 6.83 -5.60
N LEU A 55 -7.80 6.39 -4.58
CA LEU A 55 -8.45 5.08 -4.57
C LEU A 55 -9.50 4.93 -5.70
N LEU A 56 -10.22 6.00 -6.04
CA LEU A 56 -11.24 6.00 -7.09
C LEU A 56 -10.66 6.17 -8.50
N ASN A 57 -9.41 6.59 -8.65
CA ASN A 57 -8.75 6.75 -9.94
C ASN A 57 -7.50 5.85 -10.01
N PRO A 58 -7.67 4.52 -10.04
CA PRO A 58 -6.54 3.61 -10.11
C PRO A 58 -5.75 3.81 -11.41
N ASP A 59 -4.43 3.70 -11.29
CA ASP A 59 -3.54 3.71 -12.45
C ASP A 59 -3.61 2.36 -13.17
N LEU A 60 -4.52 2.26 -14.15
CA LEU A 60 -4.79 1.00 -14.87
C LEU A 60 -3.91 0.85 -16.12
N LEU A 61 -3.62 1.96 -16.80
CA LEU A 61 -2.98 2.00 -18.10
C LEU A 61 -1.83 3.01 -18.07
N THR A 62 -0.62 2.50 -18.24
CA THR A 62 0.61 3.30 -18.30
C THR A 62 1.21 3.22 -19.71
N PHE A 63 2.00 4.22 -20.05
CA PHE A 63 2.80 4.23 -21.28
C PHE A 63 4.23 3.86 -20.93
N ASP A 64 4.89 3.11 -21.81
CA ASP A 64 6.33 2.91 -21.68
C ASP A 64 7.03 4.26 -21.86
N ILE A 65 7.99 4.53 -20.99
CA ILE A 65 8.82 5.72 -21.03
C ILE A 65 10.24 5.24 -21.27
N GLU A 66 10.79 5.60 -22.43
CA GLU A 66 12.22 5.48 -22.65
C GLU A 66 12.91 6.76 -22.20
N SER A 67 14.10 6.62 -21.61
CA SER A 67 14.89 7.73 -21.11
C SER A 67 16.29 7.73 -21.73
N GLU A 68 16.69 8.87 -22.28
CA GLU A 68 18.08 9.16 -22.61
C GLU A 68 18.64 10.12 -21.55
N SER A 69 19.81 9.80 -21.00
CA SER A 69 20.48 10.67 -20.05
C SER A 69 21.92 10.93 -20.45
N ALA A 70 22.37 12.16 -20.27
CA ALA A 70 23.78 12.50 -20.31
C ALA A 70 24.16 13.31 -19.08
N SER A 71 25.43 13.25 -18.70
CA SER A 71 25.93 13.84 -17.46
C SER A 71 27.25 14.56 -17.70
N THR A 72 27.42 15.69 -17.03
CA THR A 72 28.69 16.43 -17.01
C THR A 72 29.00 16.91 -15.60
N PHE A 73 30.28 17.00 -15.27
CA PHE A 73 30.73 17.35 -13.92
C PHE A 73 30.90 18.86 -13.78
N PHE A 74 30.57 19.38 -12.60
CA PHE A 74 30.79 20.75 -12.18
C PHE A 74 31.46 20.75 -10.79
N ILE A 75 32.47 21.58 -10.61
CA ILE A 75 33.29 21.66 -9.40
C ILE A 75 33.07 23.03 -8.76
N LEU A 76 32.83 23.11 -7.46
CA LEU A 76 32.72 24.39 -6.78
C LEU A 76 34.12 25.04 -6.64
N SER A 77 34.24 26.29 -7.07
CA SER A 77 35.51 27.04 -7.09
C SER A 77 35.93 27.41 -5.67
N GLY A 78 36.56 26.45 -4.99
CA GLY A 78 37.06 26.58 -3.62
C GLY A 78 37.97 25.44 -3.16
N GLN A 79 37.99 24.29 -3.85
CA GLN A 79 38.89 23.18 -3.53
C GLN A 79 39.48 22.58 -4.81
N GLN A 80 40.81 22.59 -4.90
CA GLN A 80 41.59 21.95 -5.96
C GLN A 80 41.40 20.44 -5.90
N SER A 81 40.61 19.90 -6.83
CA SER A 81 40.69 18.50 -7.21
C SER A 81 40.94 18.41 -8.71
N SER A 82 42.20 18.14 -9.06
CA SER A 82 42.61 17.78 -10.41
C SER A 82 42.01 16.42 -10.77
N LEU A 83 41.05 16.40 -11.69
CA LEU A 83 40.63 15.18 -12.37
C LEU A 83 40.71 15.38 -13.88
N ASN A 84 41.86 15.03 -14.45
CA ASN A 84 41.95 14.61 -15.84
C ASN A 84 41.19 13.28 -15.97
N LYS A 85 39.96 13.33 -16.49
CA LYS A 85 39.28 12.10 -16.93
C LYS A 85 38.67 12.30 -18.32
N SER A 86 39.43 11.77 -19.28
CA SER A 86 39.10 11.35 -20.64
C SER A 86 37.61 11.48 -21.02
N GLN A 87 37.36 12.34 -22.01
CA GLN A 87 36.18 12.27 -22.87
C GLN A 87 36.05 10.85 -23.41
N LYS A 88 35.16 10.05 -22.83
CA LYS A 88 34.65 8.86 -23.53
C LYS A 88 33.91 9.38 -24.76
N PHE A 89 34.40 9.02 -25.94
CA PHE A 89 33.69 9.21 -27.20
C PHE A 89 32.53 8.21 -27.23
N SER A 90 31.47 8.51 -26.48
CA SER A 90 30.23 7.75 -26.48
C SER A 90 29.38 8.20 -27.66
N LEU A 91 28.92 7.26 -28.49
CA LEU A 91 27.96 7.46 -29.60
C LEU A 91 26.57 7.98 -29.15
N GLY A 92 26.42 8.46 -27.91
CA GLY A 92 25.18 8.90 -27.30
C GLY A 92 25.15 10.39 -26.98
N PRO A 93 24.11 10.88 -26.28
CA PRO A 93 23.98 12.29 -25.92
C PRO A 93 25.15 12.75 -25.03
N VAL A 94 25.63 13.96 -25.27
CA VAL A 94 26.73 14.58 -24.51
C VAL A 94 26.30 15.97 -24.06
N ILE A 95 26.66 16.32 -22.83
CA ILE A 95 26.44 17.65 -22.26
C ILE A 95 27.79 18.27 -21.93
N SER A 96 27.91 19.56 -22.18
CA SER A 96 29.03 20.41 -21.81
C SER A 96 28.51 21.64 -21.07
N VAL A 97 29.26 22.09 -20.08
CA VAL A 97 29.01 23.35 -19.37
C VAL A 97 30.03 24.38 -19.85
N SER A 98 29.65 25.65 -19.95
CA SER A 98 30.57 26.73 -20.35
C SER A 98 31.70 26.95 -19.34
N LYS A 99 31.42 26.69 -18.06
CA LYS A 99 32.39 26.70 -16.96
C LYS A 99 32.21 25.43 -16.14
N ASN A 100 33.27 24.66 -15.97
CA ASN A 100 33.26 23.48 -15.10
C ASN A 100 33.59 23.84 -13.65
N THR A 101 33.88 25.12 -13.36
CA THR A 101 34.13 25.67 -12.03
C THR A 101 33.36 26.96 -11.80
N GLY A 102 32.83 27.15 -10.58
CA GLY A 102 32.13 28.40 -10.21
C GLY A 102 31.64 28.40 -8.77
N GLN A 103 31.03 29.51 -8.35
CA GLN A 103 30.42 29.66 -7.03
C GLN A 103 28.91 29.47 -7.08
N VAL A 104 28.33 29.23 -5.92
CA VAL A 104 26.87 29.19 -5.76
C VAL A 104 26.27 30.54 -6.17
N GLY A 105 25.22 30.52 -7.00
CA GLY A 105 24.63 31.72 -7.57
C GLY A 105 25.23 32.17 -8.91
N ASP A 106 26.34 31.56 -9.37
CA ASP A 106 26.86 31.84 -10.71
C ASP A 106 25.89 31.35 -11.79
N THR A 107 25.81 32.10 -12.89
CA THR A 107 25.11 31.69 -14.10
C THR A 107 26.06 30.91 -14.99
N ILE A 108 25.68 29.68 -15.35
CA ILE A 108 26.44 28.79 -16.22
C ILE A 108 25.56 28.37 -17.41
N GLU A 109 26.15 28.39 -18.61
CA GLU A 109 25.47 27.93 -19.82
C GLU A 109 25.68 26.41 -19.93
N VAL A 110 24.59 25.66 -20.00
CA VAL A 110 24.61 24.21 -20.26
C VAL A 110 24.19 23.98 -21.71
N SER A 111 25.07 23.33 -22.47
CA SER A 111 24.78 22.92 -23.85
C SER A 111 24.82 21.41 -23.99
N GLY A 112 23.78 20.85 -24.59
CA GLY A 112 23.72 19.43 -24.96
C GLY A 112 23.74 19.22 -26.48
N LYS A 113 24.31 18.10 -26.91
CA LYS A 113 24.31 17.62 -28.31
C LYS A 113 24.04 16.12 -28.35
N GLY A 114 23.44 15.63 -29.43
CA GLY A 114 23.21 14.21 -29.64
C GLY A 114 21.98 13.65 -28.92
N PHE A 115 21.07 14.51 -28.45
CA PHE A 115 19.77 14.12 -27.93
C PHE A 115 18.77 13.92 -29.07
N ARG A 116 17.66 13.23 -28.84
CA ARG A 116 16.57 13.20 -29.83
C ARG A 116 16.01 14.60 -30.14
N PRO A 117 15.67 14.90 -31.40
CA PRO A 117 15.19 16.22 -31.82
C PRO A 117 13.73 16.47 -31.43
N ASN A 118 13.39 17.74 -31.21
CA ASN A 118 12.04 18.23 -30.88
C ASN A 118 11.41 17.49 -29.68
N ARG A 119 12.14 17.44 -28.57
CA ARG A 119 11.69 16.82 -27.32
C ARG A 119 11.97 17.73 -26.14
N LYS A 120 11.04 17.73 -25.18
CA LYS A 120 11.21 18.37 -23.87
C LYS A 120 11.99 17.42 -22.96
N GLY A 121 13.00 17.94 -22.28
CA GLY A 121 13.76 17.24 -21.26
C GLY A 121 13.83 18.04 -19.97
N ARG A 122 14.30 17.39 -18.91
CA ARG A 122 14.53 18.01 -17.60
C ARG A 122 16.01 18.01 -17.27
N LEU A 123 16.49 19.12 -16.74
CA LEU A 123 17.82 19.26 -16.18
C LEU A 123 17.75 19.08 -14.68
N VAL A 124 18.67 18.26 -14.18
CA VAL A 124 18.76 17.87 -12.79
C VAL A 124 20.17 18.13 -12.31
N TRP A 125 20.28 18.80 -11.19
CA TRP A 125 21.51 18.96 -10.44
C TRP A 125 21.65 17.81 -9.46
N VAL A 126 22.77 17.10 -9.53
CA VAL A 126 23.07 15.97 -8.65
C VAL A 126 24.26 16.36 -7.77
N ASN A 127 24.05 16.34 -6.46
CA ASN A 127 25.12 16.66 -5.51
C ASN A 127 26.02 15.45 -5.22
N SER A 128 27.01 15.63 -4.33
CA SER A 128 27.97 14.57 -3.99
C SER A 128 27.37 13.37 -3.26
N ILE A 129 26.12 13.47 -2.76
CA ILE A 129 25.39 12.38 -2.11
C ILE A 129 24.34 11.76 -3.06
N GLU A 130 24.47 11.98 -4.37
CA GLU A 130 23.57 11.48 -5.42
C GLU A 130 22.11 11.97 -5.30
N GLN A 131 21.85 13.02 -4.53
CA GLN A 131 20.53 13.62 -4.44
C GLN A 131 20.26 14.48 -5.69
N GLU A 132 19.14 14.19 -6.35
CA GLU A 132 18.68 14.86 -7.55
C GLU A 132 17.82 16.09 -7.23
N TYR A 133 18.15 17.24 -7.81
CA TYR A 133 17.40 18.49 -7.69
C TYR A 133 17.02 19.04 -9.07
N PRO A 134 15.73 19.13 -9.42
CA PRO A 134 15.32 19.65 -10.71
C PRO A 134 15.63 21.15 -10.80
N ILE A 135 16.43 21.54 -11.81
CA ILE A 135 16.88 22.93 -12.01
C ILE A 135 16.21 23.62 -13.20
N GLY A 136 15.57 22.87 -14.09
CA GLY A 136 14.81 23.45 -15.20
C GLY A 136 14.40 22.44 -16.25
N PHE A 137 13.67 22.93 -17.27
CA PHE A 137 13.31 22.17 -18.46
C PHE A 137 14.03 22.76 -19.67
N PHE A 138 14.38 21.92 -20.64
CA PHE A 138 14.94 22.34 -21.92
C PHE A 138 14.19 21.69 -23.07
N GLU A 139 14.25 22.30 -24.24
CA GLU A 139 13.72 21.74 -25.49
C GLU A 139 14.87 21.53 -26.47
N THR A 140 14.85 20.40 -27.17
CA THR A 140 15.86 20.10 -28.18
C THR A 140 15.43 20.60 -29.56
N ASP A 141 16.37 21.21 -30.28
CA ASP A 141 16.18 21.66 -31.65
C ASP A 141 15.97 20.49 -32.64
N LEU A 142 15.72 20.80 -33.91
CA LEU A 142 15.62 19.83 -35.03
C LEU A 142 16.87 18.94 -35.20
N VAL A 143 18.01 19.35 -34.63
CA VAL A 143 19.30 18.63 -34.67
C VAL A 143 19.67 18.04 -33.31
N GLY A 144 18.75 18.04 -32.33
CA GLY A 144 19.01 17.40 -31.03
C GLY A 144 19.99 18.16 -30.13
N LYS A 145 20.05 19.49 -30.31
CA LYS A 145 20.87 20.39 -29.50
C LYS A 145 19.99 21.22 -28.58
N PHE A 146 20.52 21.61 -27.44
CA PHE A 146 19.89 22.62 -26.59
C PHE A 146 20.95 23.50 -25.95
N LYS A 147 20.52 24.69 -25.54
CA LYS A 147 21.31 25.65 -24.76
C LYS A 147 20.41 26.32 -23.74
N ILE A 148 20.83 26.35 -22.49
CA ILE A 148 20.08 26.99 -21.42
C ILE A 148 21.03 27.48 -20.34
N ASP A 149 20.74 28.67 -19.83
CA ASP A 149 21.45 29.24 -18.70
C ASP A 149 20.79 28.77 -17.40
N ILE A 150 21.60 28.20 -16.51
CA ILE A 150 21.17 27.75 -15.18
C ILE A 150 21.95 28.50 -14.11
N ILE A 151 21.33 28.65 -12.94
CA ILE A 151 21.97 29.23 -11.77
C ILE A 151 22.43 28.09 -10.86
N VAL A 152 23.67 28.14 -10.39
CA VAL A 152 24.20 27.15 -9.45
C VAL A 152 23.38 27.21 -8.14
N PRO A 153 22.69 26.13 -7.73
CA PRO A 153 21.73 26.19 -6.63
C PRO A 153 22.42 26.25 -5.26
N LEU A 154 21.78 26.91 -4.29
CA LEU A 154 22.26 27.08 -2.91
C LEU A 154 22.51 25.76 -2.15
N ILE A 155 21.95 24.67 -2.66
CA ILE A 155 22.09 23.31 -2.11
C ILE A 155 23.32 22.56 -2.63
N ALA A 156 24.12 23.15 -3.52
CA ALA A 156 25.35 22.53 -4.01
C ALA A 156 26.35 22.36 -2.83
N ARG A 157 26.50 21.12 -2.36
CA ARG A 157 27.41 20.72 -1.27
C ARG A 157 28.28 19.54 -1.70
N GLY A 158 29.57 19.60 -1.39
CA GLY A 158 30.58 18.60 -1.76
C GLY A 158 31.38 18.97 -3.01
N ASP A 159 32.52 18.28 -3.20
CA ASP A 159 33.59 18.65 -4.15
C ASP A 159 33.19 18.50 -5.62
N THR A 160 32.41 17.46 -5.93
CA THR A 160 31.96 17.14 -7.29
C THR A 160 30.45 17.17 -7.36
N GLN A 161 29.94 18.01 -8.25
CA GLN A 161 28.53 18.08 -8.60
C GLN A 161 28.40 17.56 -10.03
N THR A 162 27.23 17.04 -10.37
CA THR A 162 26.94 16.56 -11.72
C THR A 162 25.68 17.21 -12.23
N VAL A 163 25.75 17.80 -13.42
CA VAL A 163 24.56 18.23 -14.15
C VAL A 163 24.14 17.08 -15.05
N ARG A 164 22.93 16.56 -14.85
CA ARG A 164 22.32 15.52 -15.69
C ARG A 164 21.19 16.12 -16.50
N ALA A 165 21.14 15.85 -17.79
CA ALA A 165 19.95 16.10 -18.58
C ALA A 165 19.28 14.76 -18.87
N PHE A 166 17.98 14.71 -18.59
CA PHE A 166 17.12 13.55 -18.85
C PHE A 166 16.10 13.93 -19.93
N LEU A 167 16.02 13.10 -20.95
CA LEU A 167 15.00 13.17 -21.99
C LEU A 167 14.10 11.95 -21.82
N GLU A 168 12.85 12.15 -21.42
CA GLU A 168 11.86 11.09 -21.25
C GLU A 168 10.80 11.25 -22.33
N TRP A 169 10.49 10.19 -23.07
CA TRP A 169 9.40 10.21 -24.03
C TRP A 169 8.51 8.99 -23.89
N ARG A 170 7.22 9.21 -24.13
CA ARG A 170 6.23 8.14 -24.20
C ARG A 170 6.45 7.35 -25.48
N THR A 171 6.85 6.10 -25.37
CA THR A 171 6.70 5.12 -26.45
C THR A 171 5.23 4.70 -26.43
N GLY A 172 4.52 4.91 -27.54
CA GLY A 172 3.05 4.99 -27.59
C GLY A 172 2.29 3.67 -27.39
N GLU A 173 2.93 2.62 -26.87
CA GLU A 173 2.25 1.36 -26.61
C GLU A 173 1.48 1.42 -25.30
N TRP A 174 0.21 1.05 -25.37
CA TRP A 174 -0.64 0.89 -24.21
C TRP A 174 -0.23 -0.37 -23.46
N ARG A 175 0.14 -0.25 -22.18
CA ARG A 175 0.42 -1.41 -21.33
C ARG A 175 -0.39 -1.32 -20.05
N PHE A 176 -0.85 -2.47 -19.57
CA PHE A 176 -1.41 -2.55 -18.22
C PHE A 176 -0.34 -2.18 -17.21
N SER A 177 -0.72 -1.37 -16.22
CA SER A 177 0.20 -0.98 -15.16
C SER A 177 0.70 -2.22 -14.41
N SER A 178 1.93 -2.16 -13.89
CA SER A 178 2.49 -3.21 -13.04
C SER A 178 1.61 -3.44 -11.79
N THR A 179 1.05 -2.35 -11.26
CA THR A 179 0.11 -2.35 -10.13
C THR A 179 -1.15 -3.16 -10.43
N LEU A 180 -1.76 -2.97 -11.61
CA LEU A 180 -2.95 -3.73 -12.01
C LEU A 180 -2.64 -5.23 -12.12
N LYS A 181 -1.52 -5.59 -12.75
CA LYS A 181 -1.12 -6.99 -12.90
C LYS A 181 -0.90 -7.66 -11.53
N LEU A 182 -0.18 -6.99 -10.63
CA LEU A 182 0.08 -7.49 -9.28
C LEU A 182 -1.21 -7.60 -8.47
N THR A 183 -2.08 -6.60 -8.55
CA THR A 183 -3.38 -6.63 -7.84
C THR A 183 -4.24 -7.79 -8.34
N LEU A 184 -4.31 -8.00 -9.66
CA LEU A 184 -5.09 -9.09 -10.24
C LEU A 184 -4.51 -10.45 -9.84
N GLU A 185 -3.19 -10.60 -9.82
CA GLU A 185 -2.51 -11.80 -9.32
C GLU A 185 -2.90 -12.09 -7.85
N LYS A 186 -2.89 -11.07 -6.98
CA LYS A 186 -3.29 -11.21 -5.58
C LYS A 186 -4.78 -11.50 -5.39
N VAL A 187 -5.66 -10.89 -6.18
CA VAL A 187 -7.09 -11.21 -6.17
C VAL A 187 -7.30 -12.68 -6.55
N VAL A 188 -6.66 -13.14 -7.62
CA VAL A 188 -6.74 -14.54 -8.05
C VAL A 188 -6.20 -15.48 -6.97
N GLU A 189 -5.06 -15.14 -6.36
CA GLU A 189 -4.48 -15.87 -5.23
C GLU A 189 -5.50 -16.01 -4.08
N THR A 190 -6.16 -14.92 -3.66
CA THR A 190 -7.18 -14.99 -2.58
C THR A 190 -8.36 -15.91 -2.91
N VAL A 191 -8.82 -15.91 -4.17
CA VAL A 191 -9.90 -16.79 -4.61
C VAL A 191 -9.47 -18.26 -4.53
N PHE A 192 -8.26 -18.58 -5.00
CA PHE A 192 -7.74 -19.94 -4.90
C PHE A 192 -7.51 -20.38 -3.45
N LEU A 193 -7.04 -19.48 -2.57
CA LEU A 193 -6.91 -19.78 -1.15
C LEU A 193 -8.24 -20.15 -0.51
N ALA A 194 -9.29 -19.37 -0.78
CA ALA A 194 -10.63 -19.64 -0.28
C ALA A 194 -11.21 -20.96 -0.83
N PHE A 195 -11.03 -21.21 -2.13
CA PHE A 195 -11.47 -22.44 -2.78
C PHE A 195 -10.76 -23.68 -2.22
N MET A 196 -9.45 -23.61 -2.04
CA MET A 196 -8.68 -24.72 -1.46
C MET A 196 -9.05 -24.96 0.01
N ALA A 197 -9.21 -23.89 0.79
CA ALA A 197 -9.59 -23.99 2.20
C ALA A 197 -10.96 -24.67 2.35
N THR A 198 -11.98 -24.19 1.62
CA THR A 198 -13.32 -24.77 1.65
C THR A 198 -13.35 -26.22 1.18
N THR A 199 -12.59 -26.55 0.13
CA THR A 199 -12.47 -27.92 -0.36
C THR A 199 -11.91 -28.86 0.71
N PHE A 200 -10.79 -28.50 1.35
CA PHE A 200 -10.23 -29.30 2.44
C PHE A 200 -11.16 -29.40 3.64
N SER A 201 -11.88 -28.31 3.97
CA SER A 201 -12.86 -28.33 5.04
C SER A 201 -14.00 -29.29 4.76
N ILE A 202 -14.57 -29.29 3.55
CA ILE A 202 -15.69 -30.16 3.20
C ILE A 202 -15.28 -31.63 3.28
N ILE A 203 -14.08 -31.99 2.79
CA ILE A 203 -13.56 -33.36 2.82
C ILE A 203 -13.50 -33.91 4.25
N ILE A 204 -13.16 -33.08 5.24
CA ILE A 204 -13.05 -33.50 6.65
C ILE A 204 -14.38 -33.30 7.40
N ALA A 205 -15.09 -32.20 7.16
CA ALA A 205 -16.34 -31.87 7.83
C ALA A 205 -17.46 -32.84 7.44
N ALA A 206 -17.53 -33.27 6.17
CA ALA A 206 -18.55 -34.21 5.71
C ALA A 206 -18.56 -35.53 6.52
N PRO A 207 -17.45 -36.30 6.64
CA PRO A 207 -17.43 -37.50 7.47
C PRO A 207 -17.64 -37.18 8.96
N MET A 208 -17.04 -36.11 9.47
CA MET A 208 -17.18 -35.71 10.87
C MET A 208 -18.62 -35.32 11.24
N SER A 209 -19.40 -34.80 10.29
CA SER A 209 -20.79 -34.42 10.50
C SER A 209 -21.69 -35.62 10.84
N PHE A 210 -21.44 -36.79 10.24
CA PHE A 210 -22.19 -38.02 10.53
C PHE A 210 -21.94 -38.49 11.97
N PHE A 211 -20.70 -38.41 12.44
CA PHE A 211 -20.36 -38.73 13.83
C PHE A 211 -20.84 -37.65 14.82
N GLY A 212 -21.06 -36.41 14.36
CA GLY A 212 -21.71 -35.35 15.12
C GLY A 212 -23.25 -35.40 15.10
N ALA A 213 -23.86 -36.32 14.34
CA ALA A 213 -25.30 -36.34 14.12
C ALA A 213 -26.05 -37.02 15.29
N ARG A 214 -26.98 -36.28 15.89
CA ARG A 214 -27.73 -36.72 17.07
C ARG A 214 -28.60 -37.96 16.81
N ASN A 215 -29.12 -38.11 15.59
CA ASN A 215 -29.98 -39.22 15.18
C ASN A 215 -29.23 -40.55 15.01
N LEU A 216 -27.95 -40.52 14.63
CA LEU A 216 -27.15 -41.73 14.40
C LEU A 216 -26.40 -42.20 15.65
N MET A 217 -25.95 -41.26 16.49
CA MET A 217 -24.97 -41.55 17.54
C MET A 217 -25.55 -41.67 18.96
N LEU A 218 -26.85 -41.42 19.18
CA LEU A 218 -27.45 -41.50 20.52
C LEU A 218 -27.89 -42.90 20.96
N SER A 219 -27.89 -43.88 20.08
CA SER A 219 -28.48 -45.21 20.35
C SER A 219 -27.66 -46.07 21.31
N ASN A 220 -26.34 -45.86 21.41
CA ASN A 220 -25.43 -46.69 22.21
C ASN A 220 -24.51 -45.80 23.07
N PRO A 221 -24.14 -46.16 24.32
CA PRO A 221 -23.28 -45.33 25.17
C PRO A 221 -21.90 -45.02 24.56
N ALA A 222 -21.33 -45.94 23.78
CA ALA A 222 -20.07 -45.71 23.06
C ALA A 222 -20.21 -44.62 21.98
N ASN A 223 -21.28 -44.67 21.18
CA ASN A 223 -21.55 -43.67 20.13
C ASN A 223 -21.89 -42.30 20.75
N LYS A 224 -22.55 -42.30 21.91
CA LYS A 224 -22.85 -41.10 22.67
C LYS A 224 -21.57 -40.40 23.15
N ALA A 225 -20.55 -41.15 23.53
CA ALA A 225 -19.24 -40.60 23.87
C ALA A 225 -18.57 -39.93 22.66
N ILE A 226 -18.58 -40.59 21.50
CA ILE A 226 -18.04 -40.03 20.23
C ILE A 226 -18.74 -38.72 19.87
N TYR A 227 -20.08 -38.68 19.96
CA TYR A 227 -20.88 -37.48 19.73
C TYR A 227 -20.41 -36.31 20.61
N TYR A 228 -20.24 -36.53 21.91
CA TYR A 228 -19.79 -35.46 22.82
C TYR A 228 -18.37 -35.00 22.55
N ILE A 229 -17.45 -35.92 22.21
CA ILE A 229 -16.08 -35.58 21.84
C ILE A 229 -16.08 -34.65 20.63
N ILE A 230 -16.73 -35.06 19.54
CA ILE A 230 -16.78 -34.27 18.30
C ILE A 230 -17.45 -32.92 18.52
N ARG A 231 -18.55 -32.90 19.26
CA ARG A 231 -19.25 -31.64 19.56
C ARG A 231 -18.38 -30.69 20.38
N THR A 232 -17.62 -31.22 21.33
CA THR A 232 -16.67 -30.44 22.13
C THR A 232 -15.55 -29.91 21.26
N THR A 233 -14.95 -30.74 20.40
CA THR A 233 -13.91 -30.33 19.45
C THR A 233 -14.40 -29.21 18.53
N PHE A 234 -15.59 -29.32 17.94
CA PHE A 234 -16.15 -28.26 17.10
C PHE A 234 -16.42 -26.97 17.87
N ASN A 235 -16.90 -27.07 19.12
CA ASN A 235 -17.09 -25.88 19.95
C ASN A 235 -15.76 -25.20 20.29
N LEU A 236 -14.70 -25.97 20.54
CA LEU A 236 -13.35 -25.44 20.77
C LEU A 236 -12.78 -24.77 19.52
N LEU A 237 -12.83 -25.44 18.37
CA LEU A 237 -12.33 -24.89 17.10
C LEU A 237 -13.05 -23.59 16.70
N ARG A 238 -14.37 -23.49 16.95
CA ARG A 238 -15.13 -22.25 16.72
C ARG A 238 -14.76 -21.11 17.68
N SER A 239 -14.24 -21.43 18.87
CA SER A 239 -13.86 -20.44 19.88
C SER A 239 -12.50 -19.80 19.59
N ILE A 240 -11.66 -20.43 18.77
CA ILE A 240 -10.34 -19.88 18.42
C ILE A 240 -10.50 -18.91 17.26
N GLU A 241 -9.95 -17.70 17.44
CA GLU A 241 -9.96 -16.67 16.41
C GLU A 241 -9.15 -17.12 15.17
N PRO A 242 -9.65 -16.89 13.94
CA PRO A 242 -8.94 -17.26 12.71
C PRO A 242 -7.53 -16.64 12.60
N LEU A 243 -7.33 -15.42 13.12
CA LEU A 243 -6.01 -14.77 13.12
C LEU A 243 -4.99 -15.53 13.97
N ILE A 244 -5.40 -16.07 15.12
CA ILE A 244 -4.54 -16.90 15.97
C ILE A 244 -4.14 -18.16 15.22
N MET A 245 -5.10 -18.83 14.56
CA MET A 245 -4.81 -20.02 13.74
C MET A 245 -3.84 -19.69 12.60
N ALA A 246 -4.02 -18.55 11.93
CA ALA A 246 -3.13 -18.10 10.86
C ALA A 246 -1.69 -17.92 11.36
N ILE A 247 -1.50 -17.32 12.53
CA ILE A 247 -0.17 -17.14 13.14
C ILE A 247 0.42 -18.51 13.52
N LEU A 248 -0.35 -19.41 14.14
CA LEU A 248 0.13 -20.75 14.49
C LEU A 248 0.58 -21.55 13.26
N PHE A 249 -0.21 -21.54 12.19
CA PHE A 249 0.16 -22.22 10.94
C PHE A 249 1.33 -21.54 10.22
N ALA A 250 1.46 -20.22 10.30
CA ALA A 250 2.60 -19.50 9.74
C ALA A 250 3.90 -19.85 10.48
N VAL A 251 3.85 -20.05 11.80
CA VAL A 251 5.01 -20.54 12.57
C VAL A 251 5.29 -22.01 12.27
N TRP A 252 4.25 -22.83 12.07
CA TRP A 252 4.42 -24.27 11.84
C TRP A 252 4.96 -24.62 10.45
N VAL A 253 4.41 -24.00 9.39
CA VAL A 253 4.74 -24.36 7.99
C VAL A 253 5.50 -23.24 7.26
N GLY A 254 5.66 -22.08 7.89
CA GLY A 254 6.29 -20.91 7.30
C GLY A 254 5.27 -19.87 6.82
N ILE A 255 5.77 -18.64 6.64
CA ILE A 255 4.95 -17.52 6.18
C ILE A 255 4.64 -17.74 4.70
N GLY A 256 3.35 -17.82 4.39
CA GLY A 256 2.91 -17.93 3.01
C GLY A 256 1.43 -18.26 2.86
N PRO A 257 0.97 -18.40 1.60
CA PRO A 257 -0.43 -18.61 1.28
C PRO A 257 -0.95 -19.94 1.82
N PHE A 258 -0.10 -20.97 1.85
CA PHE A 258 -0.43 -22.30 2.38
C PHE A 258 -0.83 -22.28 3.86
N ALA A 259 -0.14 -21.50 4.70
CA ALA A 259 -0.52 -21.32 6.10
C ALA A 259 -1.92 -20.70 6.24
N GLY A 260 -2.25 -19.74 5.38
CA GLY A 260 -3.58 -19.15 5.28
C GLY A 260 -4.66 -20.18 4.90
N VAL A 261 -4.39 -21.05 3.92
CA VAL A 261 -5.31 -22.14 3.55
C VAL A 261 -5.60 -23.05 4.74
N LEU A 262 -4.57 -23.50 5.47
CA LEU A 262 -4.74 -24.39 6.62
C LEU A 262 -5.53 -23.72 7.75
N ALA A 263 -5.23 -22.45 8.04
CA ALA A 263 -5.94 -21.68 9.05
C ALA A 263 -7.43 -21.56 8.75
N LEU A 264 -7.76 -21.15 7.52
CA LEU A 264 -9.13 -21.03 7.06
C LEU A 264 -9.82 -22.39 6.98
N ALA A 265 -9.09 -23.44 6.54
CA ALA A 265 -9.64 -24.77 6.43
C ALA A 265 -10.06 -25.32 7.81
N VAL A 266 -9.18 -25.24 8.80
CA VAL A 266 -9.47 -25.77 10.15
C VAL A 266 -10.59 -24.99 10.84
N HIS A 267 -10.60 -23.66 10.72
CA HIS A 267 -11.71 -22.86 11.23
C HIS A 267 -13.04 -23.23 10.54
N SER A 268 -13.02 -23.42 9.21
CA SER A 268 -14.21 -23.72 8.42
C SER A 268 -14.73 -25.15 8.63
N ILE A 269 -13.88 -26.13 8.99
CA ILE A 269 -14.33 -27.50 9.35
C ILE A 269 -15.34 -27.45 10.49
N ALA A 270 -15.10 -26.57 11.46
CA ALA A 270 -16.02 -26.41 12.57
C ALA A 270 -17.21 -25.52 12.20
N ALA A 271 -17.10 -24.62 11.24
CA ALA A 271 -18.21 -23.74 10.85
C ALA A 271 -19.29 -24.45 9.99
N LEU A 272 -18.89 -25.43 9.17
CA LEU A 272 -19.76 -26.27 8.33
C LEU A 272 -20.54 -27.31 9.15
#